data_AF-A0AAD6VDS3-F1
#
_entry.id   AF-A0AAD6VDS3-F1
#
_cell.length_a   1.000
_cell.length_b   1.000
_cell.length_c   1.000
_cell.angle_alpha   90.00
_cell.angle_beta   90.00
_cell.angle_gamma   90.00
#
_symmetry.space_group_name_H-M   'P 1'
#
loop_
_entity.id
_entity.type
_entity.pdbx_description
1 polymer ?
#
loop_
_entity_poly.entity_id
_entity_poly.type
_entity_poly.pdbx_seq_one_letter_code
_entity_poly.pdbx_strand_id
1 'polypeptide(L)' 'GSTPASGTKLVLQACDAASAAQHWGHQTGNIVNALTAHDCLDLTDGKAVAGTQLQIFGCGFFAGVDNTNQDW' A
#
# COMPACT_ATOMS: atom_id res chain seq x y z
N GLY A 1 4.78 -7.76 11.07
CA GLY A 1 3.48 -8.43 11.15
C GLY A 1 3.25 -9.22 9.88
N SER A 2 2.76 -10.44 9.97
CA SER A 2 2.45 -11.30 8.82
C SER A 2 1.19 -10.81 8.09
N THR A 3 1.26 -10.80 6.76
CA THR A 3 0.23 -10.49 5.75
C THR A 3 -0.85 -9.47 6.18
N PRO A 4 -0.67 -8.17 5.89
CA PRO A 4 -1.67 -7.15 6.19
C PRO A 4 -2.97 -7.44 5.42
N ALA A 5 -4.11 -7.39 6.11
CA ALA A 5 -5.40 -7.31 5.42
C ALA A 5 -5.57 -5.90 4.83
N SER A 6 -6.39 -5.80 3.77
CA SER A 6 -6.83 -4.50 3.25
C SER A 6 -7.37 -3.62 4.38
N GLY A 7 -6.88 -2.38 4.45
CA GLY A 7 -7.16 -1.43 5.52
C GLY A 7 -6.09 -1.34 6.61
N THR A 8 -5.05 -2.20 6.57
CA THR A 8 -3.93 -2.12 7.51
C THR A 8 -3.24 -0.77 7.38
N LYS A 9 -3.03 -0.07 8.51
CA LYS A 9 -2.41 1.26 8.47
C LYS A 9 -0.91 1.15 8.20
N LEU A 10 -0.44 1.97 7.26
CA LEU A 10 0.98 2.14 7.04
C LEU A 10 1.58 2.91 8.21
N VAL A 11 2.71 2.43 8.73
CA VAL A 11 3.39 3.00 9.89
C VAL A 11 4.88 3.13 9.61
N LEU A 12 5.53 4.03 10.34
CA LEU A 12 6.98 4.03 10.49
C LEU A 12 7.36 3.12 11.66
N GLN A 13 8.35 2.27 11.44
CA GLN A 13 8.90 1.34 12.42
C GLN A 13 10.41 1.26 12.23
N ALA A 14 11.12 0.71 13.22
CA ALA A 14 12.54 0.43 13.08
C ALA A 14 12.79 -0.48 11.86
N CYS A 15 13.87 -0.20 11.12
CA CYS A 15 14.20 -0.96 9.92
C CYS A 15 14.48 -2.43 10.27
N ASP A 16 13.81 -3.33 9.57
CA ASP A 16 13.98 -4.77 9.64
C ASP A 16 14.15 -5.31 8.22
N ALA A 17 15.41 -5.49 7.81
CA ALA A 17 15.77 -5.95 6.47
C ALA A 17 15.34 -7.40 6.17
N ALA A 18 15.00 -8.19 7.21
CA ALA A 18 14.46 -9.53 7.00
C ALA A 18 12.93 -9.49 6.71
N SER A 19 12.27 -8.36 6.97
CA SER A 19 10.83 -8.22 6.82
C SER A 19 10.43 -7.77 5.43
N ALA A 20 9.84 -8.67 4.64
CA ALA A 20 9.22 -8.31 3.37
C ALA A 20 8.11 -7.25 3.50
N ALA A 21 7.54 -7.06 4.71
CA ALA A 21 6.57 -6.00 5.00
C ALA A 21 7.13 -4.58 4.81
N GLN A 22 8.45 -4.41 4.94
CA GLN A 22 9.12 -3.12 4.81
C GLN A 22 9.76 -2.93 3.42
N HIS A 23 9.59 -3.90 2.53
CA HIS A 23 10.11 -3.82 1.17
C HIS A 23 8.99 -3.39 0.22
N TRP A 24 9.32 -2.43 -0.65
CA TRP A 24 8.36 -1.81 -1.57
C TRP A 24 8.97 -1.74 -2.96
N GLY A 25 8.15 -1.95 -3.98
CA GLY A 25 8.49 -1.75 -5.38
C GLY A 25 7.59 -0.68 -6.01
N HIS A 26 8.01 -0.13 -7.15
CA HIS A 26 7.17 0.74 -7.97
C HIS A 26 6.84 0.04 -9.28
N GLN A 27 5.55 -0.04 -9.61
CA GLN A 27 5.03 -0.72 -10.79
C GLN A 27 3.87 0.09 -11.34
N THR A 28 3.94 0.47 -12.62
CA THR A 28 2.81 1.10 -13.35
C THR A 28 2.18 2.32 -12.66
N GLY A 29 2.96 3.12 -11.92
CA GLY A 29 2.45 4.28 -11.17
C GLY A 29 2.01 3.96 -9.74
N ASN A 30 2.03 2.69 -9.34
CA ASN A 30 1.66 2.23 -8.01
C ASN A 30 2.90 1.85 -7.19
N ILE A 31 2.80 1.97 -5.87
CA ILE A 31 3.80 1.46 -4.93
C ILE A 31 3.27 0.16 -4.33
N VAL A 32 3.94 -0.96 -4.58
CA VAL A 32 3.50 -2.33 -4.25
C VAL A 32 4.32 -2.90 -3.09
N ASN A 33 3.69 -3.55 -2.12
CA ASN A 33 4.38 -4.19 -1.01
C ASN A 33 4.96 -5.56 -1.40
N ALA A 34 6.16 -5.90 -0.94
CA ALA A 34 6.79 -7.18 -1.29
C ALA A 34 6.26 -8.37 -0.46
N LEU A 35 5.61 -8.14 0.68
CA LEU A 35 4.99 -9.20 1.48
C LEU A 35 3.81 -9.84 0.74
N THR A 36 3.10 -9.04 -0.06
CA THR A 36 1.95 -9.42 -0.86
C THR A 36 1.98 -8.68 -2.18
N ALA A 37 2.25 -9.39 -3.28
CA ALA A 37 2.28 -8.79 -4.62
C ALA A 37 0.94 -8.21 -5.09
N HIS A 38 -0.11 -8.30 -4.27
CA HIS A 38 -1.46 -7.80 -4.53
C HIS A 38 -1.83 -6.55 -3.75
N ASP A 39 -0.99 -6.09 -2.81
CA ASP A 39 -1.31 -4.91 -2.02
C ASP A 39 -0.45 -3.70 -2.41
N CYS A 40 -1.13 -2.56 -2.50
CA CYS A 40 -0.58 -1.27 -2.88
C CYS A 40 -0.66 -0.28 -1.72
N LEU A 41 0.22 0.72 -1.78
CA LEU A 41 0.10 1.94 -1.01
C LEU A 41 -1.17 2.67 -1.43
N ASP A 42 -2.04 2.96 -0.46
CA ASP A 42 -3.38 3.48 -0.68
C ASP A 42 -3.64 4.71 0.18
N LEU A 43 -4.10 5.79 -0.46
CA LEU A 43 -4.70 6.92 0.21
C LEU A 43 -6.10 6.51 0.67
N THR A 44 -6.28 6.34 1.99
CA THR A 44 -7.52 5.83 2.59
C THR A 44 -8.75 6.57 2.05
N ASP A 45 -9.69 5.80 1.48
CA ASP A 45 -10.95 6.26 0.88
C ASP A 45 -10.79 7.35 -0.20
N GLY A 46 -9.59 7.54 -0.78
CA GLY A 46 -9.30 8.64 -1.71
C GLY A 46 -9.41 10.04 -1.11
N LYS A 47 -9.37 10.16 0.23
CA LYS A 47 -9.56 11.44 0.93
C LYS A 47 -8.27 12.26 0.94
N ALA A 48 -8.09 13.12 -0.06
CA ALA A 48 -6.95 14.03 -0.19
C ALA A 48 -7.03 15.26 0.75
N VAL A 49 -7.14 15.01 2.05
CA VAL A 49 -7.10 16.03 3.10
C VAL A 49 -5.91 15.77 4.04
N ALA A 50 -5.37 16.83 4.63
CA ALA A 50 -4.25 16.70 5.55
C ALA A 50 -4.61 15.80 6.74
N GLY A 51 -3.72 14.86 7.07
CA GLY A 51 -3.92 13.90 8.16
C GLY A 51 -4.65 12.61 7.77
N THR A 52 -5.07 12.43 6.51
CA THR A 52 -5.51 11.11 6.04
C THR A 52 -4.35 10.11 6.15
N GLN A 53 -4.49 9.14 7.06
CA GLN A 53 -3.51 8.08 7.25
C GLN A 53 -3.49 7.17 6.02
N LEU A 54 -2.32 6.89 5.47
CA LEU A 54 -2.16 5.90 4.39
C LEU A 54 -2.40 4.48 4.92
N GLN A 55 -2.86 3.62 4.03
CA GLN A 55 -3.12 2.22 4.33
C GLN A 55 -2.57 1.32 3.24
N ILE A 56 -2.63 0.03 3.54
CA ILE A 56 -2.34 -1.05 2.62
C ILE A 56 -3.68 -1.59 2.15
N PHE A 57 -3.87 -1.66 0.84
CA PHE A 57 -5.11 -2.11 0.24
C PHE A 57 -4.82 -2.86 -1.06
N GLY A 58 -5.71 -3.77 -1.46
CA GLY A 58 -5.57 -4.47 -2.72
C GLY A 58 -5.39 -3.50 -3.89
N CYS A 59 -4.42 -3.77 -4.77
CA CYS A 59 -4.15 -2.91 -5.91
C CYS A 59 -5.33 -2.92 -6.90
N GLY A 60 -5.81 -1.74 -7.28
CA GLY A 60 -6.95 -1.56 -8.17
C GLY A 60 -6.77 -2.21 -9.55
N PHE A 61 -5.56 -2.22 -10.09
CA PHE A 61 -5.29 -2.78 -11.41
C PHE A 61 -5.57 -4.29 -11.51
N PHE A 62 -5.47 -5.06 -10.42
CA PHE A 62 -5.87 -6.47 -10.42
C PHE A 62 -7.39 -6.65 -10.53
N ALA A 63 -8.16 -5.66 -10.11
CA ALA A 63 -9.61 -5.62 -10.24
C ALA A 63 -10.08 -4.91 -11.53
N GLY A 64 -9.16 -4.49 -12.40
CA GLY A 64 -9.47 -3.74 -13.63
C GLY A 64 -10.02 -2.35 -13.36
N VAL A 65 -9.82 -1.82 -12.14
CA VAL A 65 -10.24 -0.48 -11.73
C VAL A 65 -8.98 0.33 -11.50
N ASP A 66 -8.68 1.24 -12.41
CA ASP A 66 -7.67 2.25 -12.16
C ASP A 66 -8.22 3.24 -11.12
N ASN A 67 -7.58 3.32 -9.96
CA ASN A 67 -8.00 4.23 -8.90
C ASN A 67 -6.85 5.20 -8.59
N THR A 68 -7.14 6.49 -8.67
CA THR A 68 -6.12 7.53 -8.50
C THR A 68 -5.62 7.64 -7.07
N ASN A 69 -6.26 6.96 -6.12
CA ASN A 69 -5.84 6.93 -4.73
C ASN A 69 -4.73 5.91 -4.44
N GLN A 70 -4.27 5.17 -5.46
CA GLN A 70 -3.10 4.28 -5.41
C GLN A 70 -2.01 4.66 -6.42
N ASP A 71 -2.13 5.80 -7.09
CA ASP A 71 -1.14 6.32 -8.04
C ASP A 71 -0.23 7.35 -7.36
N TRP A 72 1.09 7.20 -7.53
CA TRP A 72 2.14 7.93 -6.79
C TRP A 72 3.28 8.45 -7.67
#